data_AF-A0A6A5RA98-F1
#
_entry.id   AF-A0A6A5RA98-F1
#
_cell.length_a   1.000
_cell.length_b   1.000
_cell.length_c   1.000
_cell.angle_alpha   90.00
_cell.angle_beta   90.00
_cell.angle_gamma   90.00
#
_symmetry.space_group_name_H-M   'P 1'
#
loop_
_entity.id
_entity.type
_entity.pdbx_description
1 polymer ?
#
loop_
_entity_poly.entity_id
_entity_poly.type
_entity_poly.pdbx_seq_one_letter_code
_entity_poly.pdbx_strand_id
1 'polypeptide(L)' 'KAAQAWDVPRSTLQERINSCQPNAMAHLNQQRLTPEQECFLVEWILEEDSRAQPPSYPRVREM' A
#
# COMPACT_ATOMS: atom_id res chain seq x y z
N LYS A 1 4.53 28.28 -3.22
CA LYS A 1 4.74 27.61 -1.89
C LYS A 1 4.67 26.10 -2.11
N ALA A 2 5.53 25.29 -1.48
CA ALA A 2 5.57 23.83 -1.71
C ALA A 2 4.21 23.13 -1.53
N ALA A 3 3.42 23.50 -0.51
CA ALA A 3 2.07 22.97 -0.28
C ALA A 3 1.14 23.08 -1.50
N GLN A 4 1.17 24.22 -2.20
CA GLN A 4 0.33 24.47 -3.37
C GLN A 4 0.84 23.78 -4.63
N ALA A 5 2.17 23.58 -4.74
CA ALA A 5 2.77 22.93 -5.90
C ALA A 5 2.49 21.42 -5.93
N TRP A 6 2.29 20.81 -4.76
CA TRP A 6 2.09 19.37 -4.60
C TRP A 6 0.67 19.00 -4.17
N ASP A 7 -0.24 19.99 -4.09
CA ASP A 7 -1.62 19.83 -3.62
C ASP A 7 -1.73 19.10 -2.26
N VAL A 8 -0.88 19.50 -1.30
CA VAL A 8 -0.81 18.88 0.03
C VAL A 8 -1.04 19.93 1.11
N PRO A 9 -1.80 19.64 2.18
CA PRO A 9 -1.94 20.55 3.31
C PRO A 9 -0.59 20.96 3.91
N ARG A 10 -0.48 22.23 4.33
CA ARG A 10 0.73 22.76 5.00
C ARG A 10 1.07 21.97 6.26
N SER A 11 0.06 21.54 7.01
CA SER A 11 0.22 20.71 8.22
C SER A 11 0.98 19.42 7.91
N THR A 12 0.62 18.73 6.82
CA THR A 12 1.30 17.51 6.38
C THR A 12 2.77 17.75 6.06
N LEU A 13 3.10 18.87 5.39
CA LEU A 13 4.50 19.22 5.13
C LEU A 13 5.25 19.56 6.42
N GLN A 14 4.60 20.24 7.36
CA GLN A 14 5.18 20.59 8.66
C GLN A 14 5.46 19.35 9.50
N GLU A 15 4.54 18.40 9.56
CA GLU A 15 4.72 17.10 10.24
C GLU A 15 5.90 16.33 9.63
N ARG A 16 6.01 16.28 8.30
CA ARG A 16 7.14 15.64 7.62
C ARG A 16 8.48 16.32 7.94
N ILE A 17 8.52 17.65 7.99
CA ILE A 17 9.72 18.42 8.39
C ILE A 17 10.10 18.12 9.84
N ASN A 18 9.11 17.92 10.71
CA ASN A 18 9.30 17.61 12.12
C ASN A 18 9.65 16.11 12.37
N SER A 19 10.05 15.38 11.33
CA SER A 19 10.42 13.96 11.39
C SER A 19 9.30 13.02 11.82
N CYS A 20 8.03 13.38 11.61
CA CYS A 20 6.94 12.42 11.78
C CYS A 20 7.08 11.28 10.77
N GLN A 21 6.99 10.04 11.27
CA GLN A 21 6.96 8.86 10.42
C GLN A 21 5.72 8.90 9.53
N PRO A 22 5.84 8.63 8.22
CA PRO A 22 4.69 8.47 7.36
C PRO A 22 3.76 7.39 7.91
N ASN A 23 2.45 7.61 7.86
CA ASN A 23 1.45 6.62 8.31
C ASN A 23 1.70 5.23 7.70
N ALA A 24 2.07 5.17 6.42
CA ALA A 24 2.43 3.92 5.75
C ALA A 24 3.52 3.15 6.49
N MET A 25 4.58 3.82 6.96
CA MET A 25 5.65 3.22 7.75
C MET A 25 5.22 2.89 9.17
N ALA A 26 4.48 3.80 9.83
CA ALA A 26 4.00 3.59 11.19
C ALA A 26 3.08 2.36 11.32
N HIS A 27 2.32 2.07 10.25
CA HIS A 27 1.37 0.96 10.20
C HIS A 27 1.91 -0.28 9.47
N LEU A 28 3.21 -0.35 9.14
CA LEU A 28 3.81 -1.55 8.51
C LEU A 28 3.54 -2.81 9.34
N ASN A 29 3.73 -2.74 10.65
CA ASN A 29 3.52 -3.87 11.56
C ASN A 29 2.03 -4.15 11.87
N GLN A 30 1.11 -3.33 11.36
CA GLN A 30 -0.33 -3.51 11.51
C GLN A 30 -0.98 -4.07 10.24
N GLN A 31 -0.19 -4.36 9.20
CA GLN A 31 -0.69 -5.04 8.02
C GLN A 31 -1.00 -6.50 8.33
N ARG A 32 -1.98 -7.05 7.62
CA ARG A 32 -2.39 -8.45 7.78
C ARG A 32 -1.46 -9.43 7.06
N LEU A 33 -0.74 -8.94 6.06
CA LEU A 33 0.20 -9.69 5.25
C LEU A 33 1.60 -9.11 5.45
N THR A 34 2.61 -9.98 5.44
CA THR A 34 3.99 -9.54 5.35
C THR A 34 4.28 -9.08 3.91
N PRO A 35 5.32 -8.24 3.70
CA PRO A 35 5.71 -7.83 2.36
C PRO A 35 5.97 -9.02 1.40
N GLU A 36 6.49 -10.12 1.91
CA GLU A 36 6.73 -11.34 1.14
C GLU A 36 5.42 -12.01 0.72
N GLN A 37 4.43 -12.04 1.61
CA GLN A 37 3.09 -12.56 1.29
C GLN A 37 2.37 -11.68 0.26
N GLU A 38 2.51 -10.36 0.35
CA GLU A 38 1.98 -9.45 -0.66
C GLU A 38 2.65 -9.66 -2.03
N CYS A 39 3.97 -9.85 -2.06
CA CYS A 39 4.71 -10.14 -3.29
C CYS A 39 4.22 -11.41 -3.97
N PHE A 40 4.08 -12.50 -3.19
CA PHE A 40 3.52 -13.76 -3.69
C PHE A 40 2.09 -13.57 -4.22
N LEU A 41 1.25 -12.83 -3.50
CA LEU A 41 -0.13 -12.59 -3.90
C LEU A 41 -0.20 -11.83 -5.24
N VAL A 42 0.68 -10.84 -5.43
CA VAL A 42 0.77 -10.09 -6.70
C VAL A 42 1.15 -11.02 -7.85
N GLU A 43 2.20 -11.84 -7.69
CA GLU A 43 2.61 -12.80 -8.71
C GLU A 43 1.47 -13.75 -9.08
N TRP A 44 0.80 -14.32 -8.07
CA TRP A 44 -0.31 -15.23 -8.28
C TRP A 44 -1.51 -14.57 -9.00
N ILE A 45 -1.87 -13.33 -8.66
CA ILE A 45 -2.94 -12.59 -9.34
C ILE A 45 -2.60 -12.37 -10.81
N LEU A 46 -1.35 -11.98 -11.10
CA LEU A 46 -0.89 -11.75 -12.47
C LEU A 46 -0.88 -13.05 -13.29
N GLU A 47 -0.48 -14.16 -12.70
CA GLU A 47 -0.54 -15.48 -13.34
C GLU A 47 -1.99 -15.89 -13.65
N GLU A 48 -2.92 -15.73 -12.71
CA GLU A 48 -4.33 -16.08 -12.91
C GLU A 48 -5.01 -15.15 -13.94
N ASP A 49 -4.66 -13.86 -13.95
CA ASP A 49 -5.12 -12.91 -14.97
C ASP A 49 -4.61 -13.29 -16.37
N SER A 50 -3.36 -13.74 -16.48
CA SER A 50 -2.81 -14.25 -17.74
C SER A 50 -3.57 -15.46 -18.30
N ARG A 51 -4.26 -16.21 -17.43
CA ARG A 51 -5.14 -17.35 -17.78
C ARG A 51 -6.58 -16.94 -18.01
N ALA A 52 -6.86 -15.63 -18.04
CA ALA A 52 -8.20 -15.05 -18.07
C ALA A 52 -9.11 -15.53 -16.92
N GLN A 53 -8.53 -15.83 -15.76
CA GLN A 53 -9.23 -16.26 -14.55
C GLN A 53 -8.85 -15.39 -13.34
N PRO A 54 -8.99 -14.05 -13.42
CA PRO A 54 -8.63 -13.18 -12.31
C PRO A 54 -9.38 -13.59 -11.03
N PRO A 55 -8.68 -13.70 -9.90
CA PRO A 55 -9.28 -14.19 -8.67
C PRO A 55 -10.24 -13.14 -8.08
N SER A 56 -11.36 -13.62 -7.53
CA SER A 56 -12.32 -12.77 -6.84
C SER A 56 -11.79 -12.36 -5.46
N TYR A 57 -12.23 -11.20 -4.95
CA TYR A 57 -11.86 -10.70 -3.62
C TYR A 57 -12.06 -11.74 -2.48
N PRO A 58 -13.16 -12.52 -2.44
CA PRO A 58 -13.31 -13.60 -1.47
C PRO A 58 -12.21 -14.65 -1.57
N ARG A 59 -11.86 -15.08 -2.80
CA ARG A 59 -10.83 -16.10 -3.06
C ARG A 59 -9.43 -15.63 -2.62
N VAL A 60 -9.13 -14.35 -2.84
CA VAL A 60 -7.88 -13.71 -2.38
C VAL A 60 -7.80 -13.70 -0.84
N ARG A 61 -8.94 -13.56 -0.13
CA ARG A 61 -8.98 -13.49 1.33
C ARG A 61 -8.85 -14.85 2.03
N GLU A 62 -9.10 -15.95 1.32
CA GLU A 62 -9.07 -17.32 1.85
C GLU A 62 -7.69 -17.98 1.77
N MET A 63 -6.77 -17.42 0.98
CA MET A 63 -5.36 -17.83 0.94
C MET A 63 -4.58 -17.28 2.15
#